data_AF-A0A218QAX4-F1
#
_entry.id   AF-A0A218QAX4-F1
#
_cell.length_a   1.000
_cell.length_b   1.000
_cell.length_c   1.000
_cell.angle_alpha   90.00
_cell.angle_beta   90.00
_cell.angle_gamma   90.00
#
_symmetry.space_group_name_H-M   'P 1'
#
loop_
_entity.id
_entity.type
_entity.pdbx_description
1 polymer ?
#
loop_
_entity_poly.entity_id
_entity_poly.type
_entity_poly.pdbx_seq_one_letter_code
_entity_poly.pdbx_strand_id
1 'polypeptide(L)'
;MSNLPVFQAFLQDNPELFTTEGLSSLLEDCIWLGYPKSRHTFTYPSLLERSVYLALANLGDGDAEGEEIIRRILADPKGWCFDAPETVQEGAQFYDNVGRMFGTNFGADLFLYHRVRDNIQELQTRLGISGVSQRNISIRDRLFSYPVVEDQLILLEKDRLTLQNAVSEIIKYFLELVEMPPAYNLFLVNKDERKIPTAVATVQEATARAVRAEIYTESHEWVQTGANCWQGNHAYKVDPDEIHLCLHLDWEENEFIFFDALHPDPTRWPWV
;
A
#
# COMPACT_ATOMS: atom_id res chain seq x y z
N MET A 1 5.32 -25.46 -13.49
CA MET A 1 6.01 -26.18 -12.40
C MET A 1 6.84 -25.13 -11.67
N SER A 2 6.64 -24.93 -10.37
CA SER A 2 7.26 -23.82 -9.64
C SER A 2 8.78 -23.94 -9.61
N ASN A 3 9.48 -22.83 -9.89
CA ASN A 3 10.92 -22.63 -9.71
C ASN A 3 11.32 -22.74 -8.22
N LEU A 4 11.17 -23.92 -7.62
CA LEU A 4 11.62 -24.23 -6.26
C LEU A 4 13.09 -23.84 -5.97
N PRO A 5 14.02 -23.83 -6.94
CA PRO A 5 15.40 -23.42 -6.68
C PRO A 5 15.55 -21.93 -6.30
N VAL A 6 14.80 -21.00 -6.92
CA VAL A 6 14.97 -19.57 -6.63
C VAL A 6 14.50 -19.21 -5.22
N PHE A 7 13.43 -19.86 -4.75
CA PHE A 7 12.91 -19.64 -3.41
C PHE A 7 13.81 -20.21 -2.31
N GLN A 8 14.74 -21.13 -2.62
CA GLN A 8 15.72 -21.58 -1.63
C GLN A 8 16.71 -20.47 -1.25
N ALA A 9 17.10 -19.61 -2.20
CA ALA A 9 17.94 -18.46 -1.91
C ALA A 9 17.20 -17.47 -0.99
N PHE A 10 15.94 -17.17 -1.31
CA PHE A 10 15.12 -16.27 -0.48
C PHE A 10 14.84 -16.82 0.92
N LEU A 11 14.66 -18.14 1.08
CA LEU A 11 14.48 -18.76 2.40
C LEU A 11 15.75 -18.73 3.27
N GLN A 12 16.93 -18.65 2.65
CA GLN A 12 18.18 -18.45 3.40
C GLN A 12 18.29 -17.01 3.91
N ASP A 13 17.82 -16.05 3.12
CA ASP A 13 17.79 -14.63 3.51
C ASP A 13 16.72 -14.37 4.58
N ASN A 14 15.52 -14.92 4.40
CA ASN A 14 14.40 -14.78 5.33
C ASN A 14 13.55 -16.07 5.43
N PRO A 15 13.52 -16.75 6.60
CA PRO A 15 12.73 -17.97 6.79
C PRO A 15 11.21 -17.72 6.76
N GLU A 16 10.77 -16.47 6.92
CA GLU A 16 9.36 -16.07 6.89
C GLU A 16 8.85 -15.75 5.49
N LEU A 17 9.61 -16.07 4.43
CA LEU A 17 9.23 -15.82 3.03
C LEU A 17 7.77 -16.15 2.69
N PHE A 18 7.25 -17.28 3.18
CA PHE A 18 5.88 -17.74 2.89
C PHE A 18 4.85 -17.25 3.93
N THR A 19 5.04 -16.02 4.41
CA THR A 19 4.08 -15.26 5.22
C THR A 19 3.61 -14.03 4.44
N THR A 20 2.61 -13.34 4.97
CA THR A 20 2.12 -12.07 4.43
C THR A 20 3.24 -11.04 4.40
N GLU A 21 3.96 -10.88 5.51
CA GLU A 21 5.08 -9.96 5.67
C GLU A 21 6.24 -10.36 4.75
N GLY A 22 6.57 -11.65 4.69
CA GLY A 22 7.66 -12.17 3.86
C GLY A 22 7.46 -11.90 2.37
N LEU A 23 6.27 -12.16 1.83
CA LEU A 23 5.96 -11.88 0.43
C LEU A 23 5.85 -10.37 0.15
N SER A 24 5.27 -9.59 1.07
CA SER A 24 5.17 -8.13 0.95
C SER A 24 6.57 -7.49 0.87
N SER A 25 7.48 -7.86 1.79
CA SER A 25 8.87 -7.39 1.78
C SER A 25 9.66 -7.81 0.54
N LEU A 26 9.37 -9.00 -0.03
CA LEU A 26 10.02 -9.43 -1.27
C LEU A 26 9.62 -8.54 -2.44
N LEU A 27 8.34 -8.18 -2.55
CA LEU A 27 7.84 -7.28 -3.58
C LEU A 27 8.37 -5.86 -3.39
N GLU A 28 8.42 -5.37 -2.15
CA GLU A 28 9.02 -4.08 -1.82
C GLU A 28 10.49 -4.04 -2.27
N ASP A 29 11.29 -5.03 -1.89
CA ASP A 29 12.69 -5.12 -2.31
C ASP A 29 12.85 -5.14 -3.84
N CYS A 30 11.96 -5.83 -4.57
CA CYS A 30 11.97 -5.83 -6.03
C CYS A 30 11.73 -4.44 -6.64
N ILE A 31 10.85 -3.61 -6.06
CA ILE A 31 10.64 -2.22 -6.51
C ILE A 31 11.94 -1.41 -6.35
N TRP A 32 12.66 -1.62 -5.26
CA TRP A 32 13.86 -0.84 -4.92
C TRP A 32 15.11 -1.19 -5.74
N LEU A 33 15.13 -2.32 -6.47
CA LEU A 33 16.29 -2.74 -7.27
C LEU A 33 16.71 -1.71 -8.34
N GLY A 34 15.77 -0.94 -8.88
CA GLY A 34 16.02 0.09 -9.90
C GLY A 34 16.49 1.45 -9.35
N TYR A 35 16.50 1.63 -8.03
CA TYR A 35 16.80 2.92 -7.39
C TYR A 35 18.23 2.96 -6.84
N PRO A 36 18.87 4.15 -6.76
CA PRO A 36 20.23 4.25 -6.25
C PRO A 36 20.32 3.72 -4.80
N LYS A 37 21.14 2.68 -4.62
CA LYS A 37 21.40 1.83 -3.43
C LYS A 37 21.60 2.51 -2.07
N SER A 38 21.57 3.84 -1.99
CA SER A 38 21.99 4.60 -0.79
C SER A 38 20.93 4.71 0.31
N ARG A 39 19.70 4.21 0.14
CA ARG A 39 18.61 4.43 1.11
C ARG A 39 17.81 3.19 1.53
N HIS A 40 17.80 2.11 0.75
CA HIS A 40 17.02 0.92 1.05
C HIS A 40 17.88 -0.18 1.67
N THR A 41 17.39 -0.81 2.75
CA THR A 41 18.02 -2.00 3.34
C THR A 41 17.22 -3.22 2.89
N PHE A 42 17.83 -4.04 2.04
CA PHE A 42 17.18 -5.21 1.46
C PHE A 42 16.99 -6.30 2.52
N THR A 43 15.77 -6.81 2.61
CA THR A 43 15.42 -8.01 3.38
C THR A 43 15.94 -9.27 2.69
N TYR A 44 15.98 -9.27 1.35
CA TYR A 44 16.46 -10.37 0.51
C TYR A 44 17.68 -9.94 -0.32
N PRO A 45 18.90 -9.94 0.26
CA PRO A 45 20.13 -9.58 -0.46
C PRO A 45 20.39 -10.42 -1.73
N SER A 46 19.89 -11.66 -1.81
CA SER A 46 20.01 -12.49 -3.01
C SER A 46 19.33 -11.88 -4.25
N LEU A 47 18.37 -10.97 -4.09
CA LEU A 47 17.77 -10.22 -5.21
C LEU A 47 18.78 -9.33 -5.96
N LEU A 48 19.91 -8.98 -5.34
CA LEU A 48 20.97 -8.21 -5.99
C LEU A 48 21.67 -9.03 -7.09
N GLU A 49 21.52 -10.36 -7.08
CA GLU A 49 21.97 -11.22 -8.16
C GLU A 49 20.95 -11.21 -9.31
N ARG A 50 21.37 -10.71 -10.47
CA ARG A 50 20.49 -10.56 -11.65
C ARG A 50 19.82 -11.87 -12.06
N SER A 51 20.53 -13.00 -11.97
CA SER A 51 19.97 -14.33 -12.25
C SER A 51 18.83 -14.71 -11.32
N VAL A 52 18.94 -14.38 -10.03
CA VAL A 52 17.89 -14.63 -9.02
C VAL A 52 16.64 -13.80 -9.32
N TYR A 53 16.82 -12.51 -9.65
CA TYR A 53 15.70 -11.64 -10.01
C TYR A 53 14.99 -12.10 -11.31
N LEU A 54 15.76 -12.47 -12.34
CA LEU A 54 15.21 -13.01 -13.58
C LEU A 54 14.51 -14.37 -13.37
N ALA A 55 15.07 -15.24 -12.53
CA ALA A 55 14.45 -16.52 -12.19
C ALA A 55 13.13 -16.33 -11.43
N LEU A 56 13.03 -15.32 -10.56
CA LEU A 56 11.79 -14.95 -9.87
C LEU A 56 10.73 -14.40 -10.84
N ALA A 57 11.16 -13.71 -11.90
CA ALA A 57 10.30 -13.31 -13.02
C ALA A 57 9.93 -14.47 -13.97
N ASN A 58 10.42 -15.69 -13.73
CA ASN A 58 10.33 -16.87 -14.61
C ASN A 58 10.98 -16.67 -15.99
N LEU A 59 12.09 -15.91 -16.07
CA LEU A 59 12.79 -15.55 -17.32
C LEU A 59 14.17 -16.22 -17.51
N GLY A 60 14.56 -17.18 -16.65
CA GLY A 60 15.80 -17.98 -16.80
C GLY A 60 17.10 -17.23 -16.42
N ASP A 61 18.25 -17.92 -16.49
CA ASP A 61 19.57 -17.47 -15.99
C ASP A 61 20.35 -16.55 -16.97
N GLY A 62 19.67 -15.83 -17.85
CA GLY A 62 20.21 -15.44 -19.15
C GLY A 62 21.34 -14.38 -19.21
N ASP A 63 22.01 -14.37 -20.38
CA ASP A 63 22.62 -13.17 -20.97
C ASP A 63 22.01 -12.84 -22.37
N ALA A 64 21.95 -13.79 -23.32
CA ALA A 64 21.36 -13.54 -24.66
C ALA A 64 19.83 -13.76 -24.74
N GLU A 65 19.31 -14.67 -23.93
CA GLU A 65 17.88 -15.00 -23.89
C GLU A 65 17.08 -13.94 -23.13
N GLY A 66 17.69 -13.31 -22.10
CA GLY A 66 17.09 -12.22 -21.34
C GLY A 66 16.88 -10.95 -22.18
N GLU A 67 17.85 -10.54 -22.98
CA GLU A 67 17.67 -9.41 -23.91
C GLU A 67 16.65 -9.72 -25.01
N GLU A 68 16.63 -10.94 -25.54
CA GLU A 68 15.64 -11.37 -26.53
C GLU A 68 14.23 -11.45 -25.95
N ILE A 69 14.09 -11.88 -24.69
CA ILE A 69 12.83 -11.88 -23.95
C ILE A 69 12.37 -10.44 -23.72
N ILE A 70 13.23 -9.55 -23.20
CA ILE A 70 12.91 -8.12 -23.02
C ILE A 70 12.48 -7.49 -24.36
N ARG A 71 13.20 -7.80 -25.45
CA ARG A 71 12.86 -7.32 -26.80
C ARG A 71 11.50 -7.84 -27.28
N ARG A 72 11.16 -9.10 -27.01
CA ARG A 72 9.85 -9.70 -27.34
C ARG A 72 8.72 -9.13 -26.49
N ILE A 73 8.99 -8.83 -25.22
CA ILE A 73 8.04 -8.20 -24.30
C ILE A 73 7.71 -6.77 -24.74
N LEU A 74 8.72 -5.96 -25.10
CA LEU A 74 8.49 -4.64 -25.67
C LEU A 74 7.69 -4.71 -26.99
N ALA A 75 7.72 -5.85 -27.67
CA ALA A 75 6.95 -6.10 -28.88
C ALA A 75 5.53 -6.66 -28.64
N ASP A 76 5.19 -7.11 -27.43
CA ASP A 76 3.83 -7.52 -27.03
C ASP A 76 3.60 -7.39 -25.51
N PRO A 77 3.40 -6.18 -24.96
CA PRO A 77 3.29 -6.00 -23.52
C PRO A 77 2.03 -6.62 -22.89
N LYS A 78 0.91 -6.68 -23.63
CA LYS A 78 -0.37 -7.21 -23.14
C LYS A 78 -0.37 -8.72 -23.00
N GLY A 79 0.33 -9.44 -23.88
CA GLY A 79 0.51 -10.89 -23.77
C GLY A 79 1.28 -11.33 -22.52
N TRP A 80 1.95 -10.39 -21.84
CA TRP A 80 2.88 -10.70 -20.74
C TRP A 80 2.56 -10.02 -19.41
N CYS A 81 1.73 -8.96 -19.39
CA CYS A 81 1.33 -8.22 -18.19
C CYS A 81 -0.17 -7.94 -18.20
N PHE A 82 -0.90 -8.36 -17.17
CA PHE A 82 -2.36 -8.21 -17.11
C PHE A 82 -2.82 -6.74 -17.12
N ASP A 83 -2.08 -5.87 -16.44
CA ASP A 83 -2.37 -4.43 -16.31
C ASP A 83 -1.86 -3.57 -17.48
N ALA A 84 -1.18 -4.17 -18.46
CA ALA A 84 -0.73 -3.42 -19.63
C ALA A 84 -1.93 -2.95 -20.47
N PRO A 85 -1.81 -1.80 -21.18
CA PRO A 85 -2.82 -1.37 -22.15
C PRO A 85 -3.18 -2.47 -23.15
N GLU A 86 -4.43 -2.53 -23.59
CA GLU A 86 -4.95 -3.64 -24.42
C GLU A 86 -4.24 -3.77 -25.76
N THR A 87 -3.74 -2.66 -26.32
CA THR A 87 -3.02 -2.70 -27.59
C THR A 87 -1.51 -2.71 -27.38
N VAL A 88 -0.84 -3.56 -28.16
CA VAL A 88 0.63 -3.71 -28.18
C VAL A 88 1.34 -2.37 -28.39
N GLN A 89 0.80 -1.51 -29.26
CA GLN A 89 1.37 -0.20 -29.56
C GLN A 89 1.24 0.79 -28.40
N GLU A 90 0.12 0.79 -27.66
CA GLU A 90 -0.04 1.62 -26.47
C GLU A 90 0.82 1.12 -25.30
N GLY A 91 0.93 -0.19 -25.11
CA GLY A 91 1.83 -0.77 -24.11
C GLY A 91 3.30 -0.44 -24.38
N ALA A 92 3.75 -0.58 -25.63
CA ALA A 92 5.12 -0.28 -26.00
C ALA A 92 5.42 1.23 -25.84
N GLN A 93 4.49 2.09 -26.26
CA GLN A 93 4.60 3.54 -26.04
C GLN A 93 4.56 3.92 -24.56
N PHE A 94 3.76 3.23 -23.74
CA PHE A 94 3.71 3.44 -22.29
C PHE A 94 5.09 3.23 -21.67
N TYR A 95 5.70 2.05 -21.87
CA TYR A 95 7.02 1.76 -21.30
C TYR A 95 8.15 2.62 -21.92
N ASP A 96 8.07 2.96 -23.22
CA ASP A 96 9.06 3.83 -23.89
C ASP A 96 8.97 5.30 -23.42
N ASN A 97 7.75 5.82 -23.20
CA ASN A 97 7.53 7.17 -22.68
C ASN A 97 8.01 7.30 -21.23
N VAL A 98 7.78 6.27 -20.42
CA VAL A 98 8.22 6.26 -19.03
C VAL A 98 9.74 6.09 -18.93
N GLY A 99 10.37 5.29 -19.81
CA GLY A 99 11.83 5.22 -19.94
C GLY A 99 12.50 6.55 -20.29
N ARG A 100 11.84 7.41 -21.08
CA ARG A 100 12.36 8.76 -21.38
C ARG A 100 12.31 9.73 -20.19
N MET A 101 11.37 9.53 -19.25
CA MET A 101 11.23 10.39 -18.07
C MET A 101 12.09 9.93 -16.88
N PHE A 102 12.28 8.62 -16.72
CA PHE A 102 12.87 8.04 -15.50
C PHE A 102 14.19 7.26 -15.74
N GLY A 103 14.62 7.12 -17.00
CA GLY A 103 15.89 6.48 -17.37
C GLY A 103 15.72 5.35 -18.37
N THR A 104 16.74 5.10 -19.18
CA THR A 104 16.68 4.22 -20.37
C THR A 104 16.23 2.78 -20.12
N ASN A 105 16.29 2.29 -18.88
CA ASN A 105 15.92 0.91 -18.53
C ASN A 105 14.63 0.81 -17.68
N PHE A 106 14.02 1.94 -17.29
CA PHE A 106 12.89 1.96 -16.36
C PHE A 106 11.71 1.11 -16.83
N GLY A 107 11.39 1.15 -18.13
CA GLY A 107 10.29 0.36 -18.69
C GLY A 107 10.51 -1.15 -18.57
N ALA A 108 11.76 -1.61 -18.72
CA ALA A 108 12.11 -3.03 -18.52
C ALA A 108 12.07 -3.41 -17.04
N ASP A 109 12.56 -2.54 -16.16
CA ASP A 109 12.54 -2.77 -14.71
C ASP A 109 11.12 -2.84 -14.15
N LEU A 110 10.23 -1.95 -14.59
CA LEU A 110 8.81 -1.95 -14.23
C LEU A 110 8.09 -3.22 -14.71
N PHE A 111 8.38 -3.65 -15.94
CA PHE A 111 7.83 -4.91 -16.45
C PHE A 111 8.30 -6.12 -15.64
N LEU A 112 9.60 -6.20 -15.34
CA LEU A 112 10.18 -7.29 -14.54
C LEU A 112 9.51 -7.34 -13.17
N TYR A 113 9.30 -6.17 -12.56
CA TYR A 113 8.55 -6.05 -11.32
C TYR A 113 7.13 -6.61 -11.43
N HIS A 114 6.36 -6.23 -12.46
CA HIS A 114 5.01 -6.76 -12.65
C HIS A 114 4.99 -8.28 -12.82
N ARG A 115 5.95 -8.87 -13.55
CA ARG A 115 6.05 -10.34 -13.66
C ARG A 115 6.35 -11.02 -12.34
N VAL A 116 7.27 -10.45 -11.56
CA VAL A 116 7.57 -10.94 -10.21
C VAL A 116 6.31 -10.86 -9.36
N ARG A 117 5.63 -9.71 -9.33
CA ARG A 117 4.37 -9.50 -8.60
C ARG A 117 3.32 -10.54 -8.98
N ASP A 118 3.05 -10.73 -10.28
CA ASP A 118 2.06 -11.70 -10.75
C ASP A 118 2.44 -13.14 -10.34
N ASN A 119 3.71 -13.53 -10.47
CA ASN A 119 4.20 -14.84 -10.01
C ASN A 119 4.06 -15.03 -8.49
N ILE A 120 4.30 -13.98 -7.71
CA ILE A 120 4.13 -13.99 -6.25
C ILE A 120 2.65 -14.07 -5.87
N GLN A 121 1.75 -13.39 -6.59
CA GLN A 121 0.30 -13.47 -6.35
C GLN A 121 -0.27 -14.85 -6.72
N GLU A 122 0.24 -15.49 -7.78
CA GLU A 122 -0.09 -16.89 -8.10
C GLU A 122 0.38 -17.84 -6.98
N LEU A 123 1.62 -17.64 -6.49
CA LEU A 123 2.18 -18.39 -5.37
C LEU A 123 1.34 -18.19 -4.10
N GLN A 124 0.98 -16.95 -3.80
CA GLN A 124 0.15 -16.54 -2.67
C GLN A 124 -1.20 -17.29 -2.72
N THR A 125 -1.88 -17.26 -3.87
CA THR A 125 -3.15 -17.97 -4.09
C THR A 125 -2.99 -19.46 -3.85
N ARG A 126 -1.95 -20.07 -4.45
CA ARG A 126 -1.71 -21.52 -4.35
C ARG A 126 -1.43 -21.97 -2.92
N LEU A 127 -0.71 -21.15 -2.14
CA LEU A 127 -0.36 -21.46 -0.76
C LEU A 127 -1.41 -20.95 0.25
N GLY A 128 -2.42 -20.18 -0.21
CA GLY A 128 -3.41 -19.57 0.65
C GLY A 128 -2.80 -18.56 1.64
N ILE A 129 -1.76 -17.83 1.24
CA ILE A 129 -1.13 -16.80 2.06
C ILE A 129 -2.03 -15.56 2.07
N SER A 130 -2.28 -15.00 3.25
CA SER A 130 -3.21 -13.87 3.41
C SER A 130 -2.63 -12.60 2.79
N GLY A 131 -3.47 -11.79 2.14
CA GLY A 131 -3.13 -10.42 1.75
C GLY A 131 -3.46 -9.38 2.83
N VAL A 132 -3.66 -9.82 4.07
CA VAL A 132 -4.04 -8.98 5.20
C VAL A 132 -3.03 -9.16 6.32
N SER A 133 -2.51 -8.04 6.82
CA SER A 133 -1.65 -7.99 8.00
C SER A 133 -2.39 -7.39 9.19
N GLN A 134 -1.76 -7.39 10.35
CA GLN A 134 -2.27 -6.73 11.55
C GLN A 134 -1.57 -5.38 11.73
N ARG A 135 -2.36 -4.30 11.77
CA ARG A 135 -1.86 -2.97 12.11
C ARG A 135 -2.20 -2.64 13.55
N ASN A 136 -1.22 -2.05 14.23
CA ASN A 136 -1.38 -1.50 15.57
C ASN A 136 -1.41 0.02 15.48
N ILE A 137 -2.42 0.63 16.08
CA ILE A 137 -2.51 2.07 16.26
C ILE A 137 -2.62 2.39 17.75
N SER A 138 -1.79 3.32 18.22
CA SER A 138 -1.82 3.77 19.61
C SER A 138 -2.25 5.23 19.62
N ILE A 139 -3.41 5.50 20.21
CA ILE A 139 -3.94 6.86 20.38
C ILE A 139 -4.21 7.03 21.87
N ARG A 140 -3.62 8.06 22.48
CA ARG A 140 -3.61 8.24 23.94
C ARG A 140 -3.03 7.01 24.66
N ASP A 141 -3.77 6.45 25.60
CA ASP A 141 -3.45 5.26 26.39
C ASP A 141 -4.07 3.97 25.80
N ARG A 142 -4.63 4.04 24.58
CA ARG A 142 -5.30 2.91 23.94
C ARG A 142 -4.49 2.37 22.78
N LEU A 143 -4.18 1.08 22.87
CA LEU A 143 -3.66 0.29 21.76
C LEU A 143 -4.82 -0.44 21.10
N PHE A 144 -4.94 -0.30 19.79
CA PHE A 144 -5.93 -1.00 18.99
C PHE A 144 -5.25 -1.71 17.84
N SER A 145 -5.57 -3.00 17.68
CA SER A 145 -5.06 -3.88 16.64
C SER A 145 -6.19 -4.24 15.70
N TYR A 146 -5.98 -4.07 14.40
CA TYR A 146 -7.00 -4.35 13.39
C TYR A 146 -6.36 -4.86 12.09
N PRO A 147 -7.09 -5.69 11.32
CA PRO A 147 -6.62 -6.15 10.03
C PRO A 147 -6.57 -5.01 9.01
N VAL A 148 -5.52 -4.97 8.21
CA VAL A 148 -5.35 -4.03 7.08
C VAL A 148 -4.92 -4.77 5.83
N VAL A 149 -5.19 -4.19 4.67
CA VAL A 149 -4.70 -4.71 3.39
C VAL A 149 -3.20 -4.48 3.29
N GLU A 150 -2.48 -5.48 2.80
CA GLU A 150 -1.11 -5.30 2.31
C GLU A 150 -1.17 -4.91 0.84
N ASP A 151 -0.85 -3.65 0.52
CA ASP A 151 -1.06 -3.04 -0.80
C ASP A 151 -0.41 -3.79 -1.98
N GLN A 152 0.62 -4.59 -1.71
CA GLN A 152 1.34 -5.36 -2.73
C GLN A 152 0.73 -6.75 -2.98
N LEU A 153 -0.11 -7.24 -2.08
CA LEU A 153 -0.69 -8.59 -2.12
C LEU A 153 -2.17 -8.54 -2.52
N ILE A 154 -2.67 -9.66 -3.05
CA ILE A 154 -4.08 -9.77 -3.42
C ILE A 154 -4.93 -10.21 -2.23
N LEU A 155 -6.18 -9.74 -2.16
CA LEU A 155 -7.14 -10.22 -1.16
C LEU A 155 -7.74 -11.56 -1.56
N LEU A 156 -7.59 -12.56 -0.71
CA LEU A 156 -8.30 -13.83 -0.81
C LEU A 156 -9.72 -13.71 -0.23
N GLU A 157 -10.60 -14.65 -0.55
CA GLU A 157 -11.98 -14.63 -0.04
C GLU A 157 -12.05 -14.64 1.50
N LYS A 158 -11.15 -15.39 2.15
CA LYS A 158 -11.02 -15.39 3.62
C LYS A 158 -10.57 -14.04 4.18
N ASP A 159 -9.82 -13.27 3.42
CA ASP A 159 -9.28 -11.97 3.83
C ASP A 159 -10.40 -10.92 3.80
N ARG A 160 -11.25 -10.97 2.76
CA ARG A 160 -12.46 -10.14 2.65
C ARG A 160 -13.38 -10.33 3.86
N LEU A 161 -13.64 -11.57 4.25
CA LEU A 161 -14.44 -11.86 5.44
C LEU A 161 -13.77 -11.33 6.73
N THR A 162 -12.45 -11.43 6.84
CA THR A 162 -11.69 -10.93 7.98
C THR A 162 -11.81 -9.40 8.11
N LEU A 163 -11.62 -8.67 7.00
CA LEU A 163 -11.76 -7.22 6.94
C LEU A 163 -13.19 -6.76 7.23
N GLN A 164 -14.19 -7.44 6.64
CA GLN A 164 -15.59 -7.11 6.84
C GLN A 164 -16.03 -7.30 8.30
N ASN A 165 -15.56 -8.36 8.95
CA ASN A 165 -15.85 -8.61 10.37
C ASN A 165 -15.21 -7.58 11.31
N ALA A 166 -14.13 -6.90 10.88
CA ALA A 166 -13.44 -5.90 11.68
C ALA A 166 -14.09 -4.51 11.61
N VAL A 167 -14.93 -4.23 10.60
CA VAL A 167 -15.54 -2.91 10.36
C VAL A 167 -16.21 -2.34 11.61
N SER A 168 -17.02 -3.15 12.31
CA SER A 168 -17.78 -2.69 13.48
C SER A 168 -16.87 -2.31 14.65
N GLU A 169 -15.81 -3.08 14.92
CA GLU A 169 -14.85 -2.79 15.99
C GLU A 169 -13.99 -1.57 15.66
N ILE A 170 -13.59 -1.38 14.41
CA ILE A 170 -12.83 -0.19 13.97
C ILE A 170 -13.68 1.08 14.15
N ILE A 171 -14.94 1.05 13.71
CA ILE A 171 -15.86 2.19 13.86
C ILE A 171 -16.14 2.47 15.32
N LYS A 172 -16.38 1.42 16.12
CA LYS A 172 -16.57 1.57 17.57
C LYS A 172 -15.35 2.23 18.22
N TYR A 173 -14.14 1.77 17.90
CA TYR A 173 -12.91 2.37 18.40
C TYR A 173 -12.79 3.85 17.99
N PHE A 174 -13.07 4.18 16.73
CA PHE A 174 -13.08 5.57 16.24
C PHE A 174 -14.07 6.44 17.03
N LEU A 175 -15.31 5.99 17.19
CA LEU A 175 -16.35 6.74 17.91
C LEU A 175 -15.99 6.96 19.38
N GLU A 176 -15.43 5.94 20.05
CA GLU A 176 -14.94 6.07 21.42
C GLU A 176 -13.84 7.13 21.54
N LEU A 177 -12.97 7.29 20.53
CA LEU A 177 -11.94 8.34 20.51
C LEU A 177 -12.54 9.73 20.30
N VAL A 178 -13.51 9.86 19.38
CA VAL A 178 -14.19 11.13 19.06
C VAL A 178 -14.90 11.68 20.28
N GLU A 179 -15.58 10.83 21.04
CA GLU A 179 -16.38 11.22 22.21
C GLU A 179 -15.55 11.37 23.49
N MET A 180 -14.34 10.80 23.54
CA MET A 180 -13.47 10.88 24.72
C MET A 180 -12.85 12.28 24.88
N PRO A 181 -12.90 12.89 26.08
CA PRO A 181 -12.29 14.20 26.33
C PRO A 181 -10.76 14.23 26.10
N PRO A 182 -10.22 15.31 25.48
CA PRO A 182 -10.97 16.36 24.81
C PRO A 182 -11.66 15.83 23.54
N ALA A 183 -12.94 16.19 23.40
CA ALA A 183 -13.76 15.70 22.30
C ALA A 183 -13.31 16.31 20.97
N TYR A 184 -13.35 15.49 19.93
CA TYR A 184 -13.05 15.91 18.57
C TYR A 184 -14.30 16.47 17.89
N ASN A 185 -14.12 17.49 17.06
CA ASN A 185 -15.16 17.95 16.14
C ASN A 185 -15.22 16.98 14.95
N LEU A 186 -16.39 16.40 14.71
CA LEU A 186 -16.58 15.38 13.69
C LEU A 186 -17.10 15.97 12.37
N PHE A 187 -16.50 15.55 11.27
CA PHE A 187 -16.83 16.00 9.92
C PHE A 187 -16.98 14.82 8.96
N LEU A 188 -17.89 14.95 8.00
CA LEU A 188 -17.96 14.15 6.78
C LEU A 188 -17.20 14.89 5.68
N VAL A 189 -16.26 14.22 5.03
CA VAL A 189 -15.50 14.79 3.91
C VAL A 189 -16.24 14.46 2.62
N ASN A 190 -16.65 15.48 1.87
CA ASN A 190 -17.32 15.29 0.59
C ASN A 190 -16.32 15.07 -0.56
N LYS A 191 -16.84 14.86 -1.78
CA LYS A 191 -16.01 14.66 -2.99
C LYS A 191 -15.12 15.86 -3.39
N ASP A 192 -15.44 17.05 -2.88
CA ASP A 192 -14.65 18.27 -3.09
C ASP A 192 -13.70 18.54 -1.90
N GLU A 193 -13.44 17.53 -1.07
CA GLU A 193 -12.60 17.58 0.15
C GLU A 193 -13.10 18.59 1.21
N ARG A 194 -14.37 19.01 1.12
CA ARG A 194 -14.97 19.91 2.10
C ARG A 194 -15.41 19.13 3.33
N LYS A 195 -14.98 19.61 4.50
CA LYS A 195 -15.37 19.08 5.81
C LYS A 195 -16.75 19.62 6.20
N ILE A 196 -17.76 18.76 6.21
CA ILE A 196 -19.15 19.09 6.59
C ILE A 196 -19.38 18.60 8.02
N PRO A 197 -19.74 19.47 8.99
CA PRO A 197 -20.02 19.03 10.35
C PRO A 197 -21.06 17.91 10.37
N THR A 198 -20.77 16.84 11.12
CA THR A 198 -21.64 15.66 11.17
C THR A 198 -21.74 15.10 12.59
N ALA A 199 -22.57 14.09 12.77
CA ALA A 199 -22.85 13.46 14.06
C ALA A 199 -22.43 11.99 14.09
N VAL A 200 -22.19 11.49 15.29
CA VAL A 200 -21.88 10.07 15.57
C VAL A 200 -22.89 9.12 14.90
N ALA A 201 -24.18 9.47 14.92
CA ALA A 201 -25.23 8.69 14.29
C ALA A 201 -24.99 8.45 12.79
N THR A 202 -24.46 9.44 12.07
CA THR A 202 -24.16 9.31 10.63
C THR A 202 -23.03 8.32 10.36
N VAL A 203 -22.04 8.24 11.25
CA VAL A 203 -20.96 7.24 11.15
C VAL A 203 -21.51 5.84 11.43
N GLN A 204 -22.38 5.70 12.43
CA GLN A 204 -23.04 4.43 12.76
C GLN A 204 -23.92 3.93 11.61
N GLU A 205 -24.69 4.81 10.96
CA GLU A 205 -25.49 4.46 9.78
C GLU A 205 -24.64 3.97 8.60
N ALA A 206 -23.43 4.54 8.42
CA ALA A 206 -22.51 4.12 7.37
C ALA A 206 -21.92 2.72 7.59
N THR A 207 -21.91 2.23 8.83
CA THR A 207 -21.36 0.90 9.21
C THR A 207 -22.00 -0.23 8.41
N ALA A 208 -23.32 -0.21 8.23
CA ALA A 208 -24.06 -1.29 7.58
C ALA A 208 -23.74 -1.43 6.08
N ARG A 209 -23.10 -0.43 5.48
CA ARG A 209 -22.78 -0.38 4.05
C ARG A 209 -21.31 -0.65 3.76
N ALA A 210 -20.44 -0.55 4.78
CA ALA A 210 -19.01 -0.68 4.60
C ALA A 210 -18.60 -2.16 4.50
N VAL A 211 -17.74 -2.47 3.53
CA VAL A 211 -17.11 -3.79 3.39
C VAL A 211 -15.73 -3.83 4.04
N ARG A 212 -15.10 -2.65 4.20
CA ARG A 212 -13.80 -2.46 4.85
C ARG A 212 -13.77 -1.09 5.53
N ALA A 213 -13.07 -1.01 6.65
CA ALA A 213 -12.83 0.24 7.35
C ALA A 213 -11.34 0.39 7.68
N GLU A 214 -10.84 1.61 7.63
CA GLU A 214 -9.47 1.95 7.99
C GLU A 214 -9.46 3.18 8.87
N ILE A 215 -8.58 3.17 9.86
CA ILE A 215 -8.35 4.31 10.75
C ILE A 215 -6.88 4.71 10.70
N TYR A 216 -6.60 6.00 10.68
CA TYR A 216 -5.24 6.52 10.82
C TYR A 216 -5.28 7.91 11.46
N THR A 217 -4.11 8.41 11.83
CA THR A 217 -3.98 9.68 12.54
C THR A 217 -2.90 10.52 11.95
N GLU A 218 -3.11 11.82 12.00
CA GLU A 218 -2.11 12.81 11.62
C GLU A 218 -1.92 13.81 12.75
N SER A 219 -0.68 14.26 12.91
CA SER A 219 -0.37 15.41 13.75
C SER A 219 0.82 16.13 13.17
N HIS A 220 0.78 17.45 13.28
CA HIS A 220 1.74 18.32 12.64
C HIS A 220 2.30 19.32 13.65
N GLU A 221 3.60 19.55 13.57
CA GLU A 221 4.26 20.71 14.14
C GLU A 221 4.47 21.74 13.02
N TRP A 222 3.66 22.79 13.05
CA TRP A 222 3.72 23.85 12.06
C TRP A 222 4.79 24.88 12.40
N VAL A 223 5.70 25.12 11.45
CA VAL A 223 6.75 26.13 11.58
C VAL A 223 6.59 27.16 10.47
N GLN A 224 6.68 28.44 10.84
CA GLN A 224 6.67 29.53 9.87
C GLN A 224 8.01 29.56 9.13
N THR A 225 7.94 29.52 7.81
CA THR A 225 9.11 29.67 6.93
C THR A 225 9.28 31.12 6.51
N GLY A 226 10.45 31.47 5.97
CA GLY A 226 10.80 32.85 5.58
C GLY A 226 9.92 33.49 4.49
N ALA A 227 8.96 32.76 3.91
CA ALA A 227 8.07 33.23 2.85
C ALA A 227 6.61 33.47 3.30
N ASN A 228 6.35 33.61 4.61
CA ASN A 228 4.97 33.57 5.16
C ASN A 228 4.21 32.28 4.82
N CYS A 229 4.93 31.21 4.52
CA CYS A 229 4.37 29.88 4.33
C CYS A 229 4.56 29.08 5.63
N TRP A 230 3.58 28.25 5.96
CA TRP A 230 3.69 27.29 7.04
C TRP A 230 4.10 25.93 6.48
N GLN A 231 5.04 25.28 7.15
CA GLN A 231 5.43 23.92 6.85
C GLN A 231 5.09 23.04 8.05
N GLY A 232 4.30 22.00 7.81
CA GLY A 232 3.94 21.00 8.82
C GLY A 232 4.96 19.87 8.78
N ASN A 233 5.61 19.62 9.90
CA ASN A 233 6.40 18.40 10.07
C ASN A 233 5.55 17.38 10.82
N HIS A 234 5.50 16.14 10.32
CA HIS A 234 4.78 15.06 11.00
C HIS A 234 5.35 14.85 12.41
N ALA A 235 4.46 14.70 13.39
CA ALA A 235 4.84 14.51 14.78
C ALA A 235 3.96 13.44 15.44
N TYR A 236 4.56 12.54 16.20
CA TYR A 236 3.80 11.59 17.03
C TYR A 236 3.33 12.28 18.31
N LYS A 237 2.03 12.25 18.58
CA LYS A 237 1.41 12.89 19.74
C LYS A 237 0.42 11.96 20.44
N VAL A 238 0.26 12.19 21.75
CA VAL A 238 -0.72 11.48 22.59
C VAL A 238 -2.14 11.80 22.12
N ASP A 239 -2.41 13.08 21.88
CA ASP A 239 -3.63 13.59 21.26
C ASP A 239 -3.31 14.03 19.82
N PRO A 240 -3.69 13.24 18.80
CA PRO A 240 -3.45 13.64 17.42
C PRO A 240 -4.31 14.83 17.02
N ASP A 241 -3.82 15.65 16.07
CA ASP A 241 -4.62 16.79 15.58
C ASP A 241 -5.85 16.30 14.78
N GLU A 242 -5.65 15.21 14.02
CA GLU A 242 -6.66 14.61 13.15
C GLU A 242 -6.71 13.09 13.33
N ILE A 243 -7.92 12.54 13.42
CA ILE A 243 -8.20 11.10 13.35
C ILE A 243 -9.12 10.89 12.16
N HIS A 244 -8.69 10.04 11.23
CA HIS A 244 -9.40 9.77 9.99
C HIS A 244 -10.01 8.37 10.03
N LEU A 245 -11.26 8.26 9.56
CA LEU A 245 -11.95 7.00 9.32
C LEU A 245 -12.35 6.94 7.84
N CYS A 246 -11.78 5.98 7.12
CA CYS A 246 -12.18 5.64 5.76
C CYS A 246 -13.07 4.40 5.78
N LEU A 247 -14.24 4.47 5.15
CA LEU A 247 -15.13 3.35 4.95
C LEU A 247 -15.24 3.04 3.46
N HIS A 248 -14.77 1.87 3.04
CA HIS A 248 -14.93 1.40 1.66
C HIS A 248 -16.27 0.69 1.53
N LEU A 249 -17.02 1.03 0.48
CA LEU A 249 -18.34 0.49 0.20
C LEU A 249 -18.31 -0.66 -0.82
N ASP A 250 -17.21 -0.77 -1.56
CA ASP A 250 -16.90 -1.87 -2.47
C ASP A 250 -15.45 -2.36 -2.28
N TRP A 251 -15.11 -3.51 -2.87
CA TRP A 251 -13.76 -4.10 -2.75
C TRP A 251 -12.79 -3.53 -3.78
N GLU A 252 -13.32 -2.90 -4.82
CA GLU A 252 -12.62 -2.28 -5.92
C GLU A 252 -12.16 -0.85 -5.61
N GLU A 253 -12.49 -0.35 -4.42
CA GLU A 253 -12.16 0.97 -3.88
C GLU A 253 -12.70 2.16 -4.71
N ASN A 254 -13.78 1.95 -5.46
CA ASN A 254 -14.40 3.00 -6.25
C ASN A 254 -15.38 3.85 -5.44
N GLU A 255 -15.95 3.28 -4.39
CA GLU A 255 -16.89 3.94 -3.50
C GLU A 255 -16.39 3.94 -2.05
N PHE A 256 -16.20 5.14 -1.49
CA PHE A 256 -15.76 5.31 -0.11
C PHE A 256 -16.47 6.48 0.58
N ILE A 257 -16.46 6.47 1.92
CA ILE A 257 -16.92 7.55 2.79
C ILE A 257 -15.77 7.90 3.74
N PHE A 258 -15.43 9.19 3.80
CA PHE A 258 -14.38 9.70 4.67
C PHE A 258 -14.96 10.52 5.82
N PHE A 259 -14.52 10.24 7.04
CA PHE A 259 -14.81 11.02 8.22
C PHE A 259 -13.52 11.53 8.85
N ASP A 260 -13.54 12.79 9.25
CA ASP A 260 -12.46 13.44 9.98
C ASP A 260 -12.94 13.82 11.38
N ALA A 261 -12.17 13.45 12.39
CA ALA A 261 -12.31 13.97 13.73
C ALA A 261 -11.15 14.94 13.99
N LEU A 262 -11.45 16.20 14.30
CA LEU A 262 -10.45 17.26 14.48
C LEU A 262 -10.43 17.83 15.90
N HIS A 263 -9.25 17.85 16.51
CA HIS A 263 -8.99 18.56 17.76
C HIS A 263 -7.64 19.29 17.66
N PRO A 264 -7.52 20.28 16.75
CA PRO A 264 -6.27 20.98 16.53
C PRO A 264 -5.91 21.76 17.79
N ASP A 265 -4.67 21.58 18.25
CA ASP A 265 -4.13 22.37 19.36
C ASP A 265 -3.89 23.81 18.88
N PRO A 266 -4.58 24.81 19.45
CA PRO A 266 -4.48 26.19 19.00
C PRO A 266 -3.08 26.80 19.22
N THR A 267 -2.27 26.20 20.10
CA THR A 267 -0.87 26.63 20.27
C THR A 267 0.03 26.19 19.12
N ARG A 268 -0.43 25.21 18.31
CA ARG A 268 0.28 24.61 17.19
C ARG A 268 -0.35 24.93 15.83
N TRP A 269 -1.57 25.47 15.83
CA TRP A 269 -2.30 25.92 14.64
C TRP A 269 -2.48 27.45 14.69
N PRO A 270 -1.51 28.21 14.16
CA PRO A 270 -1.45 29.66 14.32
C PRO A 270 -2.49 30.44 13.50
N TRP A 271 -3.35 29.76 12.75
CA TRP A 271 -4.43 30.35 11.95
C TRP A 271 -5.84 29.89 12.36
N VAL A 272 -5.97 29.11 13.45
CA VAL A 272 -7.26 28.71 14.03
C VAL A 272 -7.66 29.67 15.14
#